data_AF-A0A7D5D5M9-F1
#
_entry.id   AF-A0A7D5D5M9-F1
#
_cell.length_a   1.000
_cell.length_b   1.000
_cell.length_c   1.000
_cell.angle_alpha   90.00
_cell.angle_beta   90.00
_cell.angle_gamma   90.00
#
_symmetry.space_group_name_H-M   'P 1'
#
loop_
_entity.id
_entity.type
_entity.pdbx_description
1 polymer ?
#
loop_
_entity_poly.entity_id
_entity_poly.type
_entity_poly.pdbx_seq_one_letter_code
_entity_poly.pdbx_strand_id
1 'polypeptide(L)' 'MHIERLGTIQHDLEHTAAHLEALSRMLEGHALFLRRSTYADNTADIAFLENHITGLAASVTDLRGVAQNIAKVA' A
#
# COMPACT_ATOMS: atom_id res chain seq x y z
N MET A 1 -24.47 -18.12 2.00
CA MET A 1 -24.70 -16.66 2.00
C MET A 1 -23.74 -15.87 2.90
N HIS A 2 -23.66 -16.09 4.22
CA HIS A 2 -22.72 -15.31 5.07
C HIS A 2 -21.24 -15.64 4.82
N ILE A 3 -20.90 -16.92 4.65
CA ILE A 3 -19.52 -17.39 4.37
C ILE A 3 -19.03 -16.90 3.00
N GLU A 4 -19.88 -16.96 1.96
CA GLU A 4 -19.56 -16.47 0.62
C GLU A 4 -19.24 -14.97 0.61
N ARG A 5 -20.01 -14.18 1.39
CA ARG A 5 -19.75 -12.74 1.53
C ARG A 5 -18.43 -12.45 2.25
N LEU A 6 -18.09 -13.23 3.27
CA LEU A 6 -16.79 -13.12 3.96
C LEU A 6 -15.63 -13.47 3.01
N GLY A 7 -15.79 -14.50 2.17
CA GLY A 7 -14.80 -14.85 1.15
C GLY A 7 -14.58 -13.72 0.12
N THR A 8 -15.65 -13.08 -0.36
CA THR A 8 -15.52 -11.90 -1.25
C THR A 8 -14.78 -10.75 -0.56
N ILE A 9 -15.13 -10.42 0.68
CA ILE A 9 -14.47 -9.33 1.42
C ILE A 9 -12.99 -9.64 1.64
N GLN A 10 -12.63 -10.88 2.01
CA GLN A 10 -11.24 -11.29 2.16
C GLN A 10 -10.47 -11.06 0.85
N HIS A 11 -11.02 -11.50 -0.28
CA HIS A 11 -10.37 -11.33 -1.59
C HIS A 11 -10.19 -9.86 -1.97
N ASP A 12 -11.22 -9.04 -1.75
CA ASP A 12 -11.16 -7.60 -2.02
C ASP A 12 -10.09 -6.89 -1.18
N LEU A 13 -9.94 -7.27 0.09
CA LEU A 13 -8.89 -6.74 0.97
C LEU A 13 -7.49 -7.13 0.49
N GLU A 14 -7.28 -8.39 0.10
CA GLU A 14 -5.99 -8.85 -0.43
C GLU A 14 -5.64 -8.15 -1.74
N HIS A 15 -6.61 -8.00 -2.64
CA HIS A 15 -6.42 -7.30 -3.91
C HIS A 15 -6.13 -5.81 -3.70
N THR A 16 -6.83 -5.17 -2.76
CA THR A 16 -6.58 -3.78 -2.41
C THR A 16 -5.17 -3.61 -1.83
N ALA A 17 -4.74 -4.50 -0.93
CA ALA A 17 -3.38 -4.48 -0.39
C ALA A 17 -2.33 -4.62 -1.51
N ALA A 18 -2.53 -5.51 -2.47
CA ALA A 18 -1.62 -5.67 -3.62
C ALA A 18 -1.53 -4.40 -4.49
N HIS A 19 -2.63 -3.69 -4.69
CA HIS A 19 -2.62 -2.40 -5.39
C HIS A 19 -1.85 -1.32 -4.62
N LEU A 20 -2.04 -1.24 -3.30
CA LEU A 20 -1.31 -0.28 -2.48
C LEU A 20 0.19 -0.54 -2.48
N GLU A 21 0.63 -1.80 -2.52
CA GLU A 21 2.04 -2.15 -2.70
C GLU A 21 2.60 -1.77 -4.07
N ALA A 22 1.80 -1.94 -5.13
CA ALA A 22 2.19 -1.49 -6.46
C ALA A 22 2.37 0.03 -6.49
N LEU A 23 1.44 0.77 -5.88
CA LEU A 23 1.54 2.23 -5.74
C LEU A 23 2.77 2.63 -4.92
N SER A 24 3.03 1.97 -3.79
CA SER A 24 4.21 2.23 -2.95
C SER A 24 5.51 2.10 -3.75
N ARG A 25 5.66 1.03 -4.54
CA ARG A 25 6.83 0.82 -5.40
C ARG A 25 6.98 1.88 -6.48
N MET A 26 5.88 2.37 -7.04
CA MET A 26 5.92 3.49 -8.00
C MET A 26 6.41 4.77 -7.34
N LEU A 27 5.93 5.07 -6.12
CA LEU A 27 6.37 6.24 -5.36
C LEU A 27 7.84 6.14 -4.95
N GLU A 28 8.31 4.95 -4.56
CA GLU A 28 9.73 4.69 -4.28
C GLU A 28 10.60 4.98 -5.52
N GLY A 29 10.17 4.50 -6.69
CA GLY A 29 10.83 4.80 -7.96
C GLY A 29 10.89 6.30 -8.25
N HIS A 30 9.81 7.03 -7.96
CA HIS A 30 9.75 8.48 -8.15
C HIS A 30 10.65 9.23 -7.16
N ALA A 31 10.67 8.84 -5.88
CA ALA A 31 11.58 9.41 -4.89
C ALA A 31 13.05 9.20 -5.28
N LEU A 32 13.40 8.01 -5.79
CA LEU A 32 14.73 7.71 -6.32
C LEU A 32 15.10 8.59 -7.53
N PHE A 33 14.14 8.84 -8.42
CA PHE A 33 14.32 9.76 -9.55
C PHE A 33 14.60 11.19 -9.05
N LEU A 34 13.76 11.72 -8.14
CA LEU A 34 13.92 13.06 -7.59
C LEU A 34 15.25 13.24 -6.86
N ARG A 35 15.72 12.21 -6.12
CA ARG A 35 17.01 12.24 -5.42
C ARG A 35 18.21 12.30 -6.36
N ARG A 36 18.05 11.88 -7.62
CA ARG A 36 19.09 11.94 -8.66
C ARG A 36 18.93 13.15 -9.58
N SER A 37 17.81 13.85 -9.51
CA SER A 37 17.55 15.03 -10.34
C SER A 37 18.42 16.19 -9.89
N THR A 38 19.08 16.86 -10.85
CA THR A 38 19.92 18.04 -10.62
C THR A 38 19.20 19.35 -10.94
N TYR A 39 17.92 19.29 -11.31
CA TYR A 39 17.18 20.42 -11.87
C TYR A 39 16.53 21.33 -10.81
N ALA A 40 16.33 20.84 -9.58
CA ALA A 40 15.74 21.60 -8.48
C ALA A 40 16.06 20.94 -7.12
N ASP A 41 15.90 21.70 -6.03
CA ASP A 41 15.84 21.13 -4.69
C ASP A 41 14.51 20.40 -4.52
N ASN A 42 14.57 19.06 -4.50
CA ASN A 42 13.40 18.19 -4.36
C ASN A 42 13.21 17.66 -2.93
N THR A 43 13.87 18.25 -1.93
CA THR A 43 13.88 17.72 -0.55
C THR A 43 12.46 17.58 0.02
N ALA A 44 11.60 18.58 -0.20
CA ALA A 44 10.22 18.55 0.28
C ALA A 44 9.38 17.46 -0.40
N ASP A 45 9.54 17.29 -1.71
CA ASP A 45 8.81 16.29 -2.48
C ASP A 45 9.25 14.87 -2.11
N ILE A 46 10.56 14.65 -1.91
CA ILE A 46 11.09 13.37 -1.42
C ILE A 46 10.50 13.04 -0.05
N ALA A 47 10.53 13.98 0.89
CA ALA A 47 9.96 13.76 2.23
C ALA A 47 8.44 13.50 2.17
N PHE A 48 7.72 14.18 1.28
CA PHE A 48 6.31 13.92 1.05
C PHE A 48 6.08 12.49 0.57
N LEU A 49 6.84 12.01 -0.41
CA LEU A 49 6.73 10.65 -0.95
C LEU A 49 7.07 9.58 0.09
N GLU A 50 8.14 9.77 0.86
CA GLU A 50 8.57 8.83 1.92
C GLU A 50 7.50 8.67 3.00
N ASN A 51 6.82 9.76 3.38
CA ASN A 51 5.69 9.70 4.31
C ASN A 51 4.51 8.92 3.72
N HIS A 52 4.21 9.11 2.43
CA HIS A 52 3.12 8.37 1.76
C HIS A 52 3.43 6.88 1.63
N ILE A 53 4.67 6.52 1.27
CA ILE A 53 5.16 5.14 1.23
C ILE A 53 4.97 4.48 2.59
N THR A 54 5.34 5.16 3.67
CA THR A 54 5.16 4.65 5.03
C THR A 54 3.68 4.42 5.38
N GLY A 55 2.80 5.37 5.04
CA GLY A 55 1.35 5.24 5.26
C GLY A 55 0.71 4.12 4.45
N LEU A 56 1.16 3.92 3.20
CA LEU A 56 0.73 2.82 2.35
C LEU A 56 1.17 1.46 2.93
N ALA A 57 2.40 1.35 3.41
CA ALA A 57 2.89 0.13 4.04
C ALA A 57 2.05 -0.25 5.28
N ALA A 58 1.72 0.73 6.14
CA ALA A 58 0.84 0.50 7.28
C ALA A 58 -0.56 0.02 6.84
N SER A 59 -1.13 0.67 5.83
CA SER A 59 -2.44 0.30 5.27
C SER A 59 -2.44 -1.13 4.72
N VAL A 60 -1.37 -1.54 4.02
CA VAL A 60 -1.19 -2.91 3.50
C VAL A 60 -1.14 -3.92 4.64
N THR A 61 -0.39 -3.63 5.72
CA THR A 61 -0.32 -4.49 6.89
C THR A 61 -1.70 -4.67 7.53
N ASP A 62 -2.46 -3.59 7.70
CA ASP A 62 -3.80 -3.63 8.29
C ASP A 62 -4.78 -4.43 7.43
N LEU A 63 -4.82 -4.16 6.13
CA LEU A 63 -5.70 -4.87 5.18
C LEU A 63 -5.45 -6.37 5.19
N ARG A 64 -4.17 -6.78 5.16
CA ARG A 64 -3.80 -8.20 5.22
C ARG A 64 -4.11 -8.82 6.57
N GLY A 65 -3.92 -8.07 7.67
CA GLY A 65 -4.30 -8.54 9.01
C GLY A 65 -5.80 -8.82 9.11
N VAL A 66 -6.64 -7.93 8.58
CA VAL A 66 -8.09 -8.13 8.53
C VAL A 66 -8.45 -9.32 7.64
N ALA A 67 -7.88 -9.42 6.43
CA ALA A 67 -8.13 -10.54 5.52
C ALA A 67 -7.77 -11.90 6.17
N GLN A 68 -6.63 -11.98 6.85
CA GLN A 68 -6.21 -13.17 7.60
C GLN A 68 -7.17 -13.51 8.74
N ASN A 69 -7.72 -12.51 9.43
CA ASN A 69 -8.70 -12.74 10.49
C ASN A 69 -10.03 -13.25 9.92
N ILE A 70 -10.47 -12.74 8.76
CA ILE A 70 -11.64 -13.26 8.05
C ILE A 70 -11.42 -14.72 7.65
N ALA A 71 -10.26 -15.06 7.09
CA ALA A 71 -9.94 -16.43 6.67
C ALA A 71 -9.94 -17.45 7.83
N LYS A 72 -9.79 -17.02 9.09
CA LYS A 72 -9.85 -17.89 10.28
C LYS A 72 -11.28 -18.18 10.74
N VAL A 73 -12.25 -17.35 10.36
CA VAL A 73 -13.64 -17.41 10.85
C VAL A 73 -14.67 -17.69 9.75
N ALA A 74 -14.25 -17.67 8.49
CA ALA A 74 -15.03 -18.11 7.32
C ALA A 74 -14.97 -19.63 7.17
#